data_AF-A0A842QHU1-F1
#
_entry.id   AF-A0A842QHU1-F1
#
_cell.length_a   1.000
_cell.length_b   1.000
_cell.length_c   1.000
_cell.angle_alpha   90.00
_cell.angle_beta   90.00
_cell.angle_gamma   90.00
#
_symmetry.space_group_name_H-M   'P 1'
#
loop_
_entity.id
_entity.type
_entity.pdbx_description
1 polymer ?
#
loop_
_entity_poly.entity_id
_entity_poly.type
_entity_poly.pdbx_seq_one_letter_code
_entity_poly.pdbx_strand_id
1 'polypeptide(L)'
;MADIERKIRRALEKNGIRCQSVYKLPDADNSERVLIAFDSKNNGKLSTKNVRSALNSMGLGRFSVPRDFQHLSAAFVHLEVELGARTDPEISTGAS
;
A
#
# COMPACT_ATOMS: atom_id res chain seq x y z
N MET A 1 3.11 -3.27 13.64
CA MET A 1 1.87 -2.83 12.97
C MET A 1 1.82 -1.32 12.79
N ALA A 2 1.89 -0.52 13.86
CA ALA A 2 1.85 0.95 13.78
C ALA A 2 2.85 1.57 12.78
N ASP A 3 4.04 0.98 12.66
CA ASP A 3 5.06 1.47 11.71
C ASP A 3 4.70 1.24 10.24
N ILE A 4 4.11 0.09 9.89
CA ILE A 4 3.72 -0.22 8.51
C ILE A 4 2.53 0.65 8.10
N GLU A 5 1.53 0.80 8.96
CA GLU A 5 0.41 1.71 8.71
C GLU A 5 0.91 3.14 8.51
N ARG A 6 1.73 3.65 9.43
CA ARG A 6 2.30 5.01 9.35
C ARG A 6 3.13 5.21 8.08
N LYS A 7 3.89 4.21 7.66
CA LYS A 7 4.68 4.24 6.41
C LYS A 7 3.76 4.32 5.20
N ILE A 8 2.76 3.45 5.10
CA ILE A 8 1.75 3.45 4.03
C ILE A 8 1.05 4.81 3.96
N ARG A 9 0.55 5.33 5.08
CA ARG A 9 -0.10 6.64 5.14
C ARG A 9 0.80 7.76 4.60
N ARG A 10 2.05 7.83 5.07
CA ARG A 10 3.01 8.83 4.60
C ARG A 10 3.32 8.71 3.11
N ALA A 11 3.41 7.49 2.57
CA ALA A 11 3.61 7.27 1.13
C ALA A 11 2.50 7.89 0.30
N LEU A 12 1.27 7.56 0.68
CA LEU A 12 0.07 7.97 -0.03
C LEU A 12 -0.09 9.49 0.07
N GLU A 13 0.08 10.07 1.27
CA GLU A 13 0.02 11.51 1.49
C GLU A 13 1.05 12.30 0.67
N LYS A 14 2.31 11.81 0.60
CA LYS A 14 3.34 12.43 -0.26
C LYS A 14 2.99 12.44 -1.74
N ASN A 15 2.13 11.52 -2.17
CA ASN A 15 1.63 11.42 -3.54
C ASN A 15 0.23 12.06 -3.70
N GLY A 16 -0.24 12.82 -2.71
CA GLY A 16 -1.54 13.48 -2.74
C GLY A 16 -2.74 12.54 -2.61
N ILE A 17 -2.52 11.29 -2.17
CA ILE A 17 -3.55 10.27 -2.00
C ILE A 17 -3.94 10.21 -0.52
N ARG A 18 -5.21 10.48 -0.22
CA ARG A 18 -5.73 10.42 1.14
C ARG A 18 -6.34 9.06 1.42
N CYS A 19 -5.67 8.23 2.21
CA CYS A 19 -6.26 7.00 2.73
C CYS A 19 -7.03 7.28 4.03
N GLN A 20 -8.18 6.66 4.17
CA GLN A 20 -8.99 6.72 5.38
C GLN A 20 -8.40 5.81 6.45
N SER A 21 -8.22 4.54 6.11
CA SER A 21 -7.81 3.49 7.04
C SER A 21 -6.90 2.47 6.38
N VAL A 22 -6.07 1.82 7.19
CA VAL A 22 -5.26 0.67 6.79
C VAL A 22 -5.50 -0.43 7.82
N TYR A 23 -5.93 -1.60 7.36
CA TYR A 23 -6.20 -2.76 8.20
C TYR A 23 -5.25 -3.89 7.82
N LYS A 24 -4.70 -4.60 8.79
CA LYS A 24 -3.98 -5.85 8.50
C LYS A 24 -5.00 -6.96 8.29
N LEU A 25 -4.88 -7.71 7.21
CA LEU A 25 -5.67 -8.90 7.01
C LEU A 25 -4.99 -10.06 7.75
N PRO A 26 -5.73 -10.86 8.53
CA PRO A 26 -5.21 -12.09 9.09
C PRO A 26 -4.90 -13.04 7.93
N ASP A 27 -3.72 -13.65 7.94
CA ASP A 27 -3.30 -14.54 6.86
C ASP A 27 -2.92 -15.92 7.35
N ALA A 28 -3.23 -16.92 6.52
CA ALA A 28 -2.97 -18.35 6.75
C ALA A 28 -1.64 -18.80 6.14
N ASP A 29 -1.06 -18.02 5.21
CA ASP A 29 0.05 -18.44 4.33
C ASP A 29 1.34 -17.60 4.50
N ASN A 30 1.60 -17.11 5.72
CA ASN A 30 2.80 -16.29 6.07
C ASN A 30 3.02 -15.00 5.24
N SER A 31 2.07 -14.60 4.40
CA SER A 31 2.12 -13.35 3.65
C SER A 31 1.54 -12.22 4.48
N GLU A 32 2.21 -11.07 4.57
CA GLU A 32 1.64 -9.91 5.26
C GLU A 32 0.75 -9.12 4.30
N ARG A 33 -0.57 -9.25 4.44
CA ARG A 33 -1.54 -8.48 3.65
C ARG A 33 -2.16 -7.34 4.43
N VAL A 34 -2.44 -6.24 3.72
CA VAL A 34 -3.16 -5.09 4.27
C VAL A 34 -4.29 -4.67 3.35
N LEU A 35 -5.42 -4.25 3.94
CA LEU A 35 -6.53 -3.64 3.26
C LEU A 35 -6.47 -2.13 3.48
N ILE A 36 -6.41 -1.36 2.40
CA ILE A 36 -6.42 0.10 2.44
C ILE A 36 -7.81 0.57 2.04
N ALA A 37 -8.44 1.36 2.89
CA ALA A 37 -9.73 2.00 2.62
C ALA A 37 -9.52 3.45 2.19
N PHE A 38 -10.13 3.82 1.07
CA PHE A 38 -10.16 5.15 0.50
C PHE A 38 -11.58 5.69 0.55
N ASP A 39 -11.74 6.95 0.95
CA ASP A 39 -13.02 7.63 0.82
C ASP A 39 -13.37 7.82 -0.67
N SER A 40 -14.58 7.41 -1.06
CA SER A 40 -15.01 7.41 -2.46
C SER A 40 -15.19 8.82 -3.04
N LYS A 41 -15.43 9.84 -2.21
CA LYS A 41 -15.64 11.23 -2.64
C LYS A 41 -14.31 11.94 -2.93
N ASN A 42 -13.29 11.68 -2.12
CA ASN A 42 -11.98 12.33 -2.22
C ASN A 42 -11.04 11.65 -3.23
N ASN A 43 -11.34 10.41 -3.64
CA ASN A 43 -10.44 9.58 -4.46
C ASN A 43 -11.03 9.20 -5.83
N GLY A 44 -11.93 10.00 -6.40
CA GLY A 44 -12.63 9.68 -7.66
C GLY A 44 -11.76 9.49 -8.91
N LYS A 45 -10.46 9.87 -8.87
CA LYS A 45 -9.47 9.64 -9.94
C LYS A 45 -8.36 8.66 -9.55
N LEU A 46 -8.52 7.97 -8.43
CA LEU A 46 -7.52 7.04 -7.92
C LEU A 46 -7.47 5.78 -8.77
N SER A 47 -6.26 5.37 -9.17
CA SER A 47 -6.03 4.12 -9.89
C SER A 47 -5.11 3.21 -9.08
N THR A 48 -5.25 1.90 -9.28
CA THR A 48 -4.37 0.90 -8.65
C THR A 48 -2.91 1.13 -9.04
N LYS A 49 -2.67 1.65 -10.26
CA LYS A 49 -1.35 2.08 -10.75
C LYS A 49 -0.75 3.20 -9.89
N ASN A 50 -1.52 4.24 -9.57
CA ASN A 50 -1.03 5.37 -8.76
C ASN A 50 -0.70 4.91 -7.34
N VAL A 51 -1.56 4.10 -6.73
CA VAL A 51 -1.31 3.53 -5.39
C VAL A 51 -0.06 2.65 -5.41
N ARG A 52 0.07 1.76 -6.39
CA ARG A 52 1.26 0.90 -6.55
C ARG A 52 2.54 1.73 -6.69
N SER A 53 2.51 2.80 -7.50
CA SER A 53 3.65 3.70 -7.68
C SER A 53 4.03 4.40 -6.37
N ALA A 54 3.04 4.90 -5.64
CA ALA A 54 3.24 5.59 -4.37
C ALA A 54 3.81 4.68 -3.27
N LEU A 55 3.38 3.41 -3.23
CA LEU A 55 3.87 2.45 -2.24
C LEU A 55 5.27 1.93 -2.61
N ASN A 56 5.51 1.62 -3.88
CA ASN A 56 6.80 1.09 -4.33
C ASN A 56 7.92 2.14 -4.35
N SER A 57 7.61 3.44 -4.40
CA SER A 57 8.63 4.49 -4.32
C SER A 57 9.25 4.67 -2.93
N MET A 58 8.75 3.97 -1.91
CA MET A 58 9.26 4.09 -0.55
C MET A 58 10.55 3.29 -0.27
N GLY A 59 10.95 2.37 -1.15
CA GLY A 59 12.11 1.50 -0.92
C GLY A 59 11.98 0.60 0.31
N LEU A 60 10.76 0.31 0.76
CA LEU A 60 10.49 -0.49 1.97
C LEU A 60 10.13 -1.96 1.69
N GLY A 61 10.11 -2.34 0.41
CA GLY A 61 9.66 -3.63 -0.08
C GLY A 61 8.85 -3.49 -1.37
N ARG A 62 8.59 -4.61 -2.04
CA ARG A 62 7.76 -4.66 -3.25
C ARG A 62 6.30 -4.82 -2.85
N PHE A 63 5.48 -3.79 -3.01
CA PHE A 63 4.05 -3.88 -2.81
C PHE A 63 3.39 -4.44 -4.07
N SER A 64 2.66 -5.54 -3.90
CA SER A 64 1.79 -6.06 -4.94
C SER A 64 0.38 -5.56 -4.69
N VAL A 65 -0.17 -4.86 -5.67
CA VAL A 65 -1.54 -4.37 -5.65
C VAL A 65 -2.30 -5.18 -6.70
N PRO A 66 -3.28 -6.03 -6.34
CA PRO A 66 -4.15 -6.73 -7.28
C PRO A 66 -4.81 -5.73 -8.24
N ARG A 67 -5.24 -6.23 -9.40
CA ARG A 67 -5.55 -5.37 -10.56
C ARG A 67 -6.65 -4.34 -10.31
N ASP A 68 -7.55 -4.58 -9.36
CA ASP A 68 -8.77 -3.80 -9.23
C ASP A 68 -9.10 -3.41 -7.78
N PHE A 69 -9.74 -2.25 -7.65
CA PHE A 69 -10.37 -1.84 -6.40
C PHE A 69 -11.70 -2.57 -6.21
N GLN A 70 -12.06 -2.84 -4.96
CA GLN A 70 -13.38 -3.35 -4.62
C GLN A 70 -14.21 -2.33 -3.85
N HIS A 71 -15.46 -2.17 -4.27
CA HIS A 71 -16.45 -1.40 -3.54
C HIS A 71 -17.13 -2.31 -2.50
N LEU A 72 -16.62 -2.29 -1.28
CA LEU A 72 -17.28 -2.97 -0.16
C LEU A 72 -18.37 -2.10 0.50
N SER A 73 -18.44 -0.80 0.17
CA SER A 73 -19.53 0.09 0.57
C SER A 73 -19.66 1.30 -0.36
N ALA A 74 -20.77 2.05 -0.26
CA ALA A 74 -20.96 3.30 -1.01
C ALA A 74 -19.98 4.42 -0.62
N ALA A 75 -19.51 4.41 0.64
CA ALA A 75 -18.61 5.44 1.17
C ALA A 75 -17.13 5.13 0.94
N PHE A 76 -16.77 3.86 0.74
CA PHE A 76 -15.38 3.42 0.74
C PHE A 76 -15.02 2.50 -0.41
N VAL A 77 -13.90 2.80 -1.02
CA VAL A 77 -13.20 1.97 -2.01
C VAL A 77 -12.06 1.25 -1.30
N HIS A 78 -11.95 -0.06 -1.48
CA HIS A 78 -10.96 -0.87 -0.79
C HIS A 78 -9.95 -1.44 -1.76
N LEU A 79 -8.72 -1.56 -1.29
CA LEU A 79 -7.62 -2.16 -2.02
C LEU A 79 -6.84 -3.09 -1.11
N GLU A 80 -6.78 -4.36 -1.48
CA GLU A 80 -5.85 -5.28 -0.85
C GLU A 80 -4.44 -5.01 -1.39
N VAL A 81 -3.46 -5.05 -0.51
CA VAL A 81 -2.06 -4.90 -0.86
C VAL A 81 -1.29 -6.00 -0.15
N GLU A 82 -0.55 -6.77 -0.93
CA GLU A 82 0.41 -7.72 -0.41
C GLU A 82 1.72 -6.98 -0.14
N LEU A 83 2.17 -7.06 1.11
CA LEU A 83 3.50 -6.59 1.50
C LEU A 83 4.47 -7.67 1.05
N GLY A 84 5.23 -7.41 -0.01
CA GLY A 84 6.26 -8.34 -0.46
C GLY A 84 7.25 -8.62 0.67
N ALA A 85 7.76 -9.86 0.71
CA ALA A 85 8.81 -10.26 1.64
C ALA A 85 9.95 -9.22 1.57
N ARG A 86 10.37 -8.72 2.74
CA ARG A 86 11.52 -7.83 2.89
C ARG A 86 12.69 -8.34 2.06
N THR A 87 13.00 -7.71 0.94
CA THR A 87 14.35 -7.76 0.39
C THR A 87 15.05 -6.51 0.88
N ASP A 88 15.76 -6.63 1.98
CA ASP A 88 17.00 -5.90 2.23
C ASP A 88 17.94 -6.89 2.94
N PRO A 89 19.24 -6.96 2.59
CA PRO A 89 20.02 -5.81 2.15
C PRO A 89 20.86 -6.05 0.89
N GLU A 90 20.89 -5.07 -0.02
CA GLU A 90 22.14 -4.72 -0.72
C GLU A 90 22.19 -3.19 -0.89
N ILE A 91 22.69 -2.54 0.16
CA ILE A 91 23.63 -1.45 -0.07
C ILE A 91 24.77 -2.08 -0.86
N SER A 92 24.82 -1.87 -2.17
CA SER A 92 26.03 -2.12 -2.96
C SER A 92 27.11 -1.19 -2.44
N THR A 93 27.84 -1.68 -1.44
CA THR A 93 29.20 -1.25 -1.16
C THR A 93 30.04 -1.92 -2.25
N GLY A 94 30.25 -1.20 -3.35
CA GLY A 94 31.11 -1.59 -4.46
C GLY A 94 31.49 -0.31 -5.19
N ALA A 95 32.49 0.41 -4.68
CA ALA A 95 33.85 0.35 -5.21
C ALA A 95 33.93 0.91 -6.63
N SER A 96 34.30 2.19 -6.72
CA SER A 96 35.26 2.73 -7.68
C SER A 96 35.91 3.95 -7.05
#